data_AF-A0A527ZRI2-F1
#
_entry.id   AF-A0A527ZRI2-F1
#
_cell.length_a   1.000
_cell.length_b   1.000
_cell.length_c   1.000
_cell.angle_alpha   90.00
_cell.angle_beta   90.00
_cell.angle_gamma   90.00
#
_symmetry.space_group_name_H-M   'P 1'
#
loop_
_entity.id
_entity.type
_entity.pdbx_description
1 polymer ?
#
loop_
_entity_poly.entity_id
_entity_poly.type
_entity_poly.pdbx_seq_one_letter_code
_entity_poly.pdbx_strand_id
1 'polypeptide(L)'
;SLWQTWLSVGELPDGYAPWRDVFGCLRDLRVWGPADRVQPLDVEILEEEIEGRDDEELVSLEFELIYRGAVAVGAAAESAVVQSIAQAGGNVIHRARIDDIAYHAVLARIPVASIRMLIARAPGSLAGVEPIMHIRPQSVVTGIEANDSIAPAAPVAERPVSEASILALLDGVPVAGHPLLRRHLNVEDHFGLEPDALVAQRVHGSAMASLIVHGDRNRPEPPLPRQIHCIPVMGSNDRFPPDRLIVDLIYQAVLKMRGGEQPSAPWVIIVNISLGNVRRPFHGQLSPWARLLDRLAYRFGLLFLVSAGNVTGNFPISAFHTRTAFEDATPAVRAEGVVNALAAVVA
;
A
#
# COMPACT_ATOMS: atom_id res chain seq x y z
N SER A 1 14.54 -43.54 -1.72
CA SER A 1 14.19 -43.59 -3.17
C SER A 1 14.94 -42.49 -3.92
N LEU A 2 15.06 -42.54 -5.26
CA LEU A 2 15.67 -41.45 -6.04
C LEU A 2 15.02 -40.09 -5.74
N TRP A 3 13.70 -40.07 -5.53
CA TRP A 3 12.97 -38.86 -5.15
C TRP A 3 13.38 -38.29 -3.78
N GLN A 4 13.57 -39.12 -2.76
CA GLN A 4 14.03 -38.66 -1.44
C GLN A 4 15.46 -38.10 -1.51
N THR A 5 16.33 -38.74 -2.30
CA THR A 5 17.70 -38.25 -2.54
C THR A 5 17.66 -36.87 -3.22
N TRP A 6 16.85 -36.72 -4.27
CA TRP A 6 16.63 -35.45 -4.94
C TRP A 6 16.13 -34.35 -3.99
N LEU A 7 15.11 -34.63 -3.16
CA LEU A 7 14.59 -33.67 -2.18
C LEU A 7 15.62 -33.24 -1.12
N SER A 8 16.57 -34.13 -0.77
CA SER A 8 17.56 -33.85 0.28
C SER A 8 18.82 -33.13 -0.20
N VAL A 9 19.29 -33.43 -1.41
CA VAL A 9 20.60 -32.97 -1.90
C VAL A 9 20.51 -32.16 -3.19
N GLY A 10 19.38 -32.19 -3.90
CA GLY A 10 19.23 -31.52 -5.20
C GLY A 10 20.07 -32.12 -6.32
N GLU A 11 20.69 -33.28 -6.09
CA GLU A 11 21.56 -33.98 -7.03
C GLU A 11 21.25 -35.48 -7.02
N LEU A 12 21.44 -36.13 -8.17
CA LEU A 12 21.31 -37.58 -8.33
C LEU A 12 22.63 -38.17 -8.85
N PRO A 13 22.94 -39.44 -8.55
CA PRO A 13 24.11 -40.11 -9.10
C PRO A 13 24.14 -40.10 -10.62
N ASP A 14 25.33 -40.31 -11.18
CA ASP A 14 25.53 -40.43 -12.62
C ASP A 14 24.62 -41.52 -13.23
N GLY A 15 24.04 -41.21 -14.39
CA GLY A 15 23.09 -42.08 -15.09
C GLY A 15 21.60 -41.79 -14.83
N TYR A 16 21.26 -40.86 -13.92
CA TYR A 16 19.87 -40.50 -13.60
C TYR A 16 19.43 -39.11 -14.10
N ALA A 17 20.14 -38.52 -15.07
CA ALA A 17 19.82 -37.19 -15.62
C ALA A 17 18.36 -37.02 -16.11
N PRO A 18 17.71 -38.01 -16.77
CA PRO A 18 16.30 -37.87 -17.14
C PRO A 18 15.37 -37.74 -15.93
N TRP A 19 15.66 -38.43 -14.82
CA TRP A 19 14.88 -38.32 -13.59
C TRP A 19 15.10 -37.01 -12.88
N ARG A 20 16.33 -36.49 -12.89
CA ARG A 20 16.67 -35.13 -12.42
C ARG A 20 15.82 -34.09 -13.14
N ASP A 21 15.73 -34.17 -14.47
CA ASP A 21 15.00 -33.20 -15.28
C ASP A 21 13.49 -33.29 -15.03
N VAL A 22 12.94 -34.50 -14.87
CA VAL A 22 11.54 -34.71 -14.46
C VAL A 22 11.29 -34.10 -13.09
N PHE A 23 12.15 -34.40 -12.11
CA PHE A 23 12.01 -33.93 -10.74
C PHE A 23 12.15 -32.41 -10.61
N GLY A 24 12.98 -31.77 -11.43
CA GLY A 24 13.09 -30.30 -11.52
C GLY A 24 11.82 -29.62 -12.06
N CYS A 25 10.99 -30.35 -12.79
CA CYS A 25 9.68 -29.86 -13.27
C CYS A 25 8.54 -30.09 -12.26
N LEU A 26 8.75 -30.90 -11.21
CA LEU A 26 7.73 -31.18 -10.21
C LEU A 26 7.60 -30.00 -9.24
N ARG A 27 6.36 -29.62 -8.95
CA ARG A 27 6.05 -28.68 -7.87
C ARG A 27 5.39 -29.43 -6.73
N ASP A 28 5.82 -29.15 -5.51
CA ASP A 28 5.18 -29.68 -4.33
C ASP A 28 3.80 -29.04 -4.15
N LEU A 29 2.78 -29.87 -3.94
CA LEU A 29 1.41 -29.44 -3.69
C LEU A 29 1.06 -29.78 -2.24
N ARG A 30 1.00 -28.75 -1.40
CA ARG A 30 0.63 -28.86 0.00
C ARG A 30 -0.57 -27.99 0.34
N VAL A 31 -1.24 -28.32 1.44
CA VAL A 31 -2.35 -27.53 1.96
C VAL A 31 -1.83 -26.18 2.45
N TRP A 32 -2.61 -25.13 2.19
CA TRP A 32 -2.36 -23.78 2.71
C TRP A 32 -2.32 -23.79 4.24
N GLY A 33 -1.21 -23.33 4.80
CA GLY A 33 -0.90 -23.48 6.22
C GLY A 33 -0.32 -22.22 6.86
N PRO A 34 0.11 -22.32 8.13
CA PRO A 34 0.67 -21.19 8.87
C PRO A 34 1.80 -20.45 8.15
N ALA A 35 2.68 -21.20 7.47
CA ALA A 35 3.81 -20.63 6.74
C ALA A 35 3.41 -19.80 5.50
N ASP A 36 2.21 -20.01 4.95
CA ASP A 36 1.70 -19.25 3.80
C ASP A 36 0.92 -18.00 4.24
N ARG A 37 0.38 -18.03 5.46
CA ARG A 37 -0.41 -16.92 6.02
C ARG A 37 0.45 -15.75 6.46
N VAL A 38 1.70 -15.99 6.84
CA VAL A 38 2.66 -14.94 7.23
C VAL A 38 3.89 -15.08 6.35
N GLN A 39 4.07 -14.15 5.42
CA GLN A 39 5.18 -14.19 4.48
C GLN A 39 6.50 -13.80 5.19
N PRO A 40 7.68 -14.24 4.71
CA PRO A 40 8.95 -13.88 5.32
C PRO A 40 9.15 -12.38 5.52
N LEU A 41 8.80 -11.55 4.53
CA LEU A 41 8.86 -10.09 4.65
C LEU A 41 7.93 -9.55 5.75
N ASP A 42 6.74 -10.14 5.91
CA ASP A 42 5.82 -9.76 6.98
C ASP A 42 6.42 -10.13 8.34
N VAL A 43 7.11 -11.27 8.46
CA VAL A 43 7.79 -11.69 9.70
C VAL A 43 8.87 -10.68 10.09
N GLU A 44 9.75 -10.28 9.16
CA GLU A 44 10.82 -9.31 9.42
C GLU A 44 10.26 -7.98 9.96
N ILE A 45 9.22 -7.44 9.31
CA ILE A 45 8.56 -6.21 9.75
C ILE A 45 7.94 -6.38 11.14
N LEU A 46 7.34 -7.53 11.42
CA LEU A 46 6.73 -7.79 12.72
C LEU A 46 7.78 -7.94 13.82
N GLU A 47 8.93 -8.57 13.54
CA GLU A 47 10.05 -8.69 14.48
C GLU A 47 10.57 -7.31 14.89
N GLU A 48 10.77 -6.41 13.92
CA GLU A 48 11.15 -5.01 14.16
C GLU A 48 10.08 -4.25 14.96
N GLU A 49 8.80 -4.40 14.60
CA GLU A 49 7.68 -3.67 15.24
C GLU A 49 7.45 -4.07 16.71
N ILE A 50 7.86 -5.29 17.11
CA ILE A 50 7.71 -5.80 18.49
C ILE A 50 9.02 -5.81 19.28
N GLU A 51 10.12 -5.36 18.69
CA GLU A 51 11.42 -5.31 19.35
C GLU A 51 11.36 -4.39 20.58
N GLY A 52 11.78 -4.90 21.75
CA GLY A 52 11.80 -4.14 23.00
C GLY A 52 10.44 -3.82 23.62
N ARG A 53 9.34 -4.32 23.05
CA ARG A 53 7.97 -4.10 23.55
C ARG A 53 7.50 -5.18 24.51
N ASP A 54 6.69 -4.78 25.47
CA ASP A 54 6.10 -5.67 26.48
C ASP A 54 5.01 -6.56 25.86
N ASP A 55 4.80 -7.74 26.45
CA ASP A 55 3.96 -8.80 25.90
C ASP A 55 2.46 -8.43 25.81
N GLU A 56 2.00 -7.54 26.69
CA GLU A 56 0.61 -7.03 26.75
C GLU A 56 0.36 -5.86 25.79
N GLU A 57 1.42 -5.25 25.25
CA GLU A 57 1.25 -4.15 24.29
C GLU A 57 0.54 -4.62 23.03
N LEU A 58 -0.30 -3.74 22.47
CA LEU A 58 -1.09 -4.07 21.29
C LEU A 58 -0.49 -3.50 20.01
N VAL A 59 -0.53 -4.29 18.94
CA VAL A 59 -0.07 -3.91 17.60
C VAL A 59 -1.17 -4.19 16.58
N SER A 60 -1.38 -3.26 15.65
CA SER A 60 -2.40 -3.41 14.60
C SER A 60 -1.92 -4.35 13.49
N LEU A 61 -2.68 -5.42 13.24
CA LEU A 61 -2.49 -6.35 12.13
C LEU A 61 -3.72 -6.40 11.22
N GLU A 62 -3.47 -6.56 9.93
CA GLU A 62 -4.47 -6.83 8.91
C GLU A 62 -4.59 -8.34 8.67
N PHE A 63 -5.80 -8.85 8.79
CA PHE A 63 -6.16 -10.24 8.51
C PHE A 63 -6.97 -10.26 7.22
N GLU A 64 -6.38 -10.72 6.12
CA GLU A 64 -7.13 -11.00 4.88
C GLU A 64 -7.69 -12.41 4.96
N LEU A 65 -9.00 -12.55 4.77
CA LEU A 65 -9.70 -13.82 4.84
C LEU A 65 -9.80 -14.45 3.46
N ILE A 66 -9.92 -15.78 3.43
CA ILE A 66 -10.30 -16.49 2.22
C ILE A 66 -11.69 -16.01 1.81
N TYR A 67 -11.79 -15.31 0.69
CA TYR A 67 -13.06 -14.76 0.25
C TYR A 67 -14.04 -15.88 -0.10
N ARG A 68 -15.20 -15.85 0.56
CA ARG A 68 -16.32 -16.76 0.29
C ARG A 68 -17.42 -15.99 -0.43
N GLY A 69 -17.80 -16.43 -1.62
CA GLY A 69 -18.81 -15.77 -2.44
C GLY A 69 -20.22 -15.78 -1.82
N ALA A 70 -20.56 -16.85 -1.11
CA ALA A 70 -21.80 -16.89 -0.33
C ALA A 70 -21.66 -16.04 0.94
N VAL A 71 -22.48 -15.00 1.06
CA VAL A 71 -22.42 -14.01 2.17
C VAL A 71 -22.50 -14.69 3.53
N ALA A 72 -23.43 -15.63 3.74
CA ALA A 72 -23.58 -16.33 5.01
C ALA A 72 -22.32 -17.15 5.40
N VAL A 73 -21.67 -17.77 4.42
CA VAL A 73 -20.42 -18.54 4.65
C VAL A 73 -19.26 -17.60 4.99
N GLY A 74 -19.18 -16.46 4.29
CA GLY A 74 -18.20 -15.41 4.59
C GLY A 74 -18.37 -14.82 5.99
N ALA A 75 -19.61 -14.55 6.41
CA ALA A 75 -19.92 -14.04 7.74
C ALA A 75 -19.59 -15.04 8.85
N ALA A 76 -19.84 -16.33 8.62
CA ALA A 76 -19.46 -17.40 9.55
C ALA A 76 -17.92 -17.51 9.68
N ALA A 77 -17.21 -17.44 8.56
CA ALA A 77 -15.74 -17.43 8.52
C ALA A 77 -15.16 -16.22 9.28
N GLU A 78 -15.71 -15.02 9.06
CA GLU A 78 -15.32 -13.82 9.79
C GLU A 78 -15.56 -13.98 11.29
N SER A 79 -16.74 -14.49 11.68
CA SER A 79 -17.08 -14.71 13.09
C SER A 79 -16.10 -15.64 13.79
N ALA A 80 -15.65 -16.71 13.11
CA ALA A 80 -14.62 -17.61 13.62
C ALA A 80 -13.27 -16.90 13.83
N VAL A 81 -12.83 -16.08 12.86
CA VAL A 81 -11.59 -15.30 12.97
C VAL A 81 -11.66 -14.29 14.13
N VAL A 82 -12.77 -13.56 14.25
CA VAL A 82 -13.02 -12.60 15.32
C VAL A 82 -12.96 -13.29 16.69
N GLN A 83 -13.55 -14.48 16.81
CA GLN A 83 -13.49 -15.27 18.03
C GLN A 83 -12.06 -15.70 18.37
N SER A 84 -11.28 -16.16 17.38
CA SER A 84 -9.86 -16.51 17.58
C SER A 84 -9.01 -15.30 17.97
N ILE A 85 -9.25 -14.12 17.38
CA ILE A 85 -8.59 -12.87 17.77
C ILE A 85 -8.87 -12.54 19.25
N ALA A 86 -10.13 -12.63 19.66
CA ALA A 86 -10.52 -12.38 21.06
C ALA A 86 -9.89 -13.39 22.04
N GLN A 87 -9.83 -14.67 21.66
CA GLN A 87 -9.17 -15.72 22.45
C GLN A 87 -7.65 -15.49 22.58
N ALA A 88 -7.03 -14.90 21.56
CA ALA A 88 -5.62 -14.49 21.58
C ALA A 88 -5.37 -13.14 22.30
N GLY A 89 -6.38 -12.61 23.01
CA GLY A 89 -6.30 -11.35 23.75
C GLY A 89 -6.38 -10.09 22.89
N GLY A 90 -6.70 -10.22 21.61
CA GLY A 90 -6.82 -9.10 20.68
C GLY A 90 -8.22 -8.52 20.58
N ASN A 91 -8.32 -7.37 19.92
CA ASN A 91 -9.59 -6.68 19.68
C ASN A 91 -9.70 -6.21 18.22
N VAL A 92 -10.87 -6.42 17.62
CA VAL A 92 -11.16 -5.97 16.26
C VAL A 92 -11.42 -4.47 16.24
N ILE A 93 -10.88 -3.79 15.24
CA ILE A 93 -11.00 -2.35 15.04
C ILE A 93 -11.89 -2.05 13.81
N HIS A 94 -11.63 -2.73 12.70
CA HIS A 94 -12.29 -2.47 11.42
C HIS A 94 -12.53 -3.75 10.64
N ARG A 95 -13.54 -3.73 9.77
CA ARG A 95 -13.96 -4.87 8.93
C ARG A 95 -14.32 -4.34 7.56
N ALA A 96 -13.93 -5.06 6.52
CA ALA A 96 -14.29 -4.70 5.16
C ALA A 96 -14.58 -5.94 4.33
N ARG A 97 -15.65 -5.85 3.54
CA ARG A 97 -15.99 -6.85 2.52
C ARG A 97 -16.36 -6.12 1.24
N ILE A 98 -15.61 -6.39 0.17
CA ILE A 98 -15.79 -5.79 -1.14
C ILE A 98 -15.90 -6.91 -2.16
N ASP A 99 -17.15 -7.26 -2.48
CA ASP A 99 -17.45 -8.41 -3.35
C ASP A 99 -16.88 -8.22 -4.76
N ASP A 100 -16.85 -6.98 -5.24
CA ASP A 100 -16.37 -6.57 -6.57
C ASP A 100 -14.93 -6.99 -6.88
N ILE A 101 -14.12 -7.21 -5.84
CA ILE A 101 -12.71 -7.63 -5.96
C ILE A 101 -12.39 -8.88 -5.15
N ALA A 102 -13.42 -9.59 -4.65
CA ALA A 102 -13.26 -10.73 -3.76
C ALA A 102 -12.33 -10.41 -2.58
N TYR A 103 -12.58 -9.30 -1.89
CA TYR A 103 -11.81 -8.86 -0.72
C TYR A 103 -12.66 -8.99 0.54
N HIS A 104 -12.10 -9.61 1.57
CA HIS A 104 -12.71 -9.71 2.90
C HIS A 104 -11.59 -9.64 3.92
N ALA A 105 -11.59 -8.64 4.80
CA ALA A 105 -10.52 -8.42 5.75
C ALA A 105 -11.00 -7.85 7.09
N VAL A 106 -10.20 -8.08 8.12
CA VAL A 106 -10.36 -7.57 9.48
C VAL A 106 -9.06 -6.86 9.88
N LEU A 107 -9.17 -5.67 10.44
CA LEU A 107 -8.09 -4.99 11.15
C LEU A 107 -8.29 -5.22 12.64
N ALA A 108 -7.27 -5.67 13.34
CA ALA A 108 -7.33 -5.91 14.78
C ALA A 108 -6.03 -5.54 15.48
N ARG A 109 -6.14 -5.16 16.76
CA ARG A 109 -5.03 -4.98 17.68
C ARG A 109 -4.75 -6.30 18.38
N ILE A 110 -3.49 -6.75 18.33
CA ILE A 110 -3.05 -8.06 18.80
C ILE A 110 -1.94 -7.85 19.85
N PRO A 111 -1.97 -8.56 20.99
CA PRO A 111 -0.89 -8.53 21.97
C PRO A 111 0.45 -9.00 21.38
N VAL A 112 1.53 -8.35 21.77
CA VAL A 112 2.90 -8.71 21.35
C VAL A 112 3.20 -10.19 21.62
N ALA A 113 2.76 -10.77 22.74
CA ALA A 113 2.92 -12.20 23.01
C ALA A 113 2.31 -13.09 21.92
N SER A 114 1.11 -12.75 21.45
CA SER A 114 0.41 -13.46 20.37
C SER A 114 1.10 -13.30 19.02
N ILE A 115 1.78 -12.16 18.80
CA ILE A 115 2.60 -11.91 17.61
C ILE A 115 3.88 -12.73 17.65
N ARG A 116 4.56 -12.84 18.81
CA ARG A 116 5.72 -13.72 18.99
C ARG A 116 5.36 -15.18 18.70
N MET A 117 4.20 -15.65 19.16
CA MET A 117 3.68 -16.98 18.82
C MET A 117 3.45 -17.16 17.31
N LEU A 118 2.94 -16.13 16.64
CA LEU A 118 2.71 -16.11 15.19
C LEU A 118 4.02 -16.19 14.41
N ILE A 119 5.03 -15.38 14.78
CA ILE A 119 6.37 -15.39 14.18
C ILE A 119 7.04 -16.76 14.37
N ALA A 120 7.00 -17.29 15.60
CA ALA A 120 7.54 -18.61 15.92
C ALA A 120 6.73 -19.78 15.32
N ARG A 121 5.61 -19.50 14.65
CA ARG A 121 4.68 -20.49 14.09
C ARG A 121 4.24 -21.52 15.14
N ALA A 122 4.06 -21.06 16.38
CA ALA A 122 3.71 -21.90 17.50
C ALA A 122 2.31 -22.53 17.28
N PRO A 123 2.09 -23.78 17.75
CA PRO A 123 0.76 -24.36 17.82
C PRO A 123 -0.21 -23.44 18.57
N GLY A 124 -1.43 -23.27 18.05
CA GLY A 124 -2.44 -22.38 18.64
C GLY A 124 -2.27 -20.90 18.29
N SER A 125 -1.26 -20.50 17.51
CA SER A 125 -1.16 -19.14 16.99
C SER A 125 -2.29 -18.82 15.99
N LEU A 126 -2.54 -17.53 15.75
CA LEU A 126 -3.52 -17.07 14.76
C LEU A 126 -3.22 -17.55 13.34
N ALA A 127 -1.97 -17.89 13.01
CA ALA A 127 -1.60 -18.49 11.74
C ALA A 127 -2.17 -19.92 11.54
N GLY A 128 -2.68 -20.56 12.60
CA GLY A 128 -3.39 -21.84 12.53
C GLY A 128 -4.86 -21.73 12.13
N VAL A 129 -5.44 -20.52 12.10
CA VAL A 129 -6.88 -20.31 11.89
C VAL A 129 -7.23 -20.42 10.41
N GLU A 130 -7.98 -21.47 10.03
CA GLU A 130 -8.22 -21.85 8.62
C GLU A 130 -8.74 -20.71 7.73
N PRO A 131 -9.76 -19.92 8.15
CA PRO A 131 -10.34 -18.92 7.26
C PRO A 131 -9.42 -17.75 6.91
N ILE A 132 -8.31 -17.60 7.62
CA ILE A 132 -7.33 -16.54 7.37
C ILE A 132 -6.50 -16.95 6.15
N MET A 133 -6.45 -16.08 5.14
CA MET A 133 -5.59 -16.24 3.98
C MET A 133 -4.21 -15.65 4.27
N HIS A 134 -4.16 -14.44 4.83
CA HIS A 134 -2.92 -13.73 5.15
C HIS A 134 -3.05 -12.91 6.43
N ILE A 135 -1.94 -12.78 7.17
CA ILE A 135 -1.79 -11.91 8.33
C ILE A 135 -0.61 -11.00 8.04
N ARG A 136 -0.85 -9.69 8.10
CA ARG A 136 0.13 -8.68 7.71
C ARG A 136 0.21 -7.55 8.73
N PRO A 137 1.36 -6.88 8.86
CA PRO A 137 1.41 -5.58 9.50
C PRO A 137 0.41 -4.59 8.87
N GLN A 138 -0.10 -3.65 9.66
CA GLN A 138 -0.91 -2.57 9.09
C GLN A 138 -0.13 -1.78 8.04
N SER A 139 -0.81 -1.44 6.96
CA SER A 139 -0.29 -0.67 5.85
C SER A 139 0.12 0.74 6.26
N VAL A 140 1.27 1.23 5.76
CA VAL A 140 1.78 2.58 6.08
C VAL A 140 2.35 3.27 4.83
N VAL A 141 2.29 4.61 4.81
CA VAL A 141 2.84 5.44 3.73
C VAL A 141 4.22 5.98 4.11
N THR A 142 5.03 6.32 3.10
CA THR A 142 6.26 7.10 3.28
C THR A 142 5.95 8.59 3.37
N GLY A 143 6.47 9.26 4.40
CA GLY A 143 6.40 10.73 4.48
C GLY A 143 7.28 11.41 3.43
N ILE A 144 6.96 12.67 3.12
CA ILE A 144 7.83 13.55 2.33
C ILE A 144 8.30 14.68 3.26
N GLU A 145 9.61 14.94 3.27
CA GLU A 145 10.17 16.14 3.86
C GLU A 145 10.15 17.27 2.82
N ALA A 146 9.34 18.31 3.06
CA ALA A 146 9.37 19.52 2.26
C ALA A 146 10.44 20.45 2.83
N ASN A 147 11.63 20.50 2.21
CA ASN A 147 12.78 21.22 2.76
C ASN A 147 13.02 22.63 2.17
N ASP A 148 12.16 23.09 1.25
CA ASP A 148 12.37 24.39 0.59
C ASP A 148 11.37 25.45 1.05
N SER A 149 11.83 26.30 1.97
CA SER A 149 11.12 27.49 2.44
C SER A 149 11.47 28.68 1.54
N ILE A 150 10.71 28.91 0.47
CA ILE A 150 10.80 30.16 -0.29
C ILE A 150 9.60 31.03 0.08
N ALA A 151 9.86 32.31 0.37
CA ALA A 151 8.81 33.27 0.67
C ALA A 151 7.78 33.34 -0.47
N PRO A 152 6.47 33.35 -0.17
CA PRO A 152 5.45 33.35 -1.21
C PRO A 152 5.55 34.61 -2.07
N ALA A 153 5.70 34.44 -3.38
CA ALA A 153 5.53 35.52 -4.34
C ALA A 153 4.06 35.97 -4.39
N ALA A 154 3.83 37.26 -4.63
CA ALA A 154 2.50 37.85 -4.69
C ALA A 154 1.61 37.19 -5.77
N PRO A 155 0.30 37.02 -5.52
CA PRO A 155 -0.60 36.41 -6.51
C PRO A 155 -0.69 37.27 -7.77
N VAL A 156 -0.49 36.64 -8.92
CA VAL A 156 -0.73 37.21 -10.26
C VAL A 156 -2.24 37.33 -10.51
N ALA A 157 -2.65 38.26 -11.37
CA ALA A 157 -4.04 38.58 -11.70
C ALA A 157 -4.97 37.35 -11.76
N GLU A 158 -6.04 37.41 -10.97
CA GLU A 158 -6.93 36.29 -10.71
C GLU A 158 -7.87 36.01 -11.89
N ARG A 159 -7.60 34.92 -12.62
CA ARG A 159 -8.56 34.37 -13.60
C ARG A 159 -9.69 33.61 -12.89
N PRO A 160 -10.92 33.60 -13.43
CA PRO A 160 -11.99 32.77 -12.90
C PRO A 160 -11.63 31.28 -12.98
N VAL A 161 -12.01 30.53 -11.95
CA VAL A 161 -11.76 29.09 -11.83
C VAL A 161 -13.11 28.38 -11.89
N SER A 162 -13.26 27.42 -12.80
CA SER A 162 -14.48 26.61 -12.90
C SER A 162 -14.63 25.71 -11.67
N GLU A 163 -15.83 25.61 -11.10
CA GLU A 163 -16.14 24.68 -10.01
C GLU A 163 -16.27 23.22 -10.50
N ALA A 164 -16.32 22.99 -11.82
CA ALA A 164 -16.43 21.65 -12.39
C ALA A 164 -15.08 20.90 -12.30
N SER A 165 -14.95 20.06 -11.27
CA SER A 165 -13.80 19.17 -11.08
C SER A 165 -13.88 17.95 -12.00
N ILE A 166 -12.85 17.75 -12.83
CA ILE A 166 -12.65 16.53 -13.63
C ILE A 166 -11.54 15.63 -13.09
N LEU A 167 -10.79 16.15 -12.12
CA LEU A 167 -9.68 15.48 -11.46
C LEU A 167 -9.96 15.42 -9.97
N ALA A 168 -9.74 14.26 -9.37
CA ALA A 168 -9.71 14.08 -7.93
C ALA A 168 -8.30 13.79 -7.40
N LEU A 169 -8.04 14.23 -6.18
CA LEU A 169 -6.83 13.97 -5.41
C LEU A 169 -7.21 13.18 -4.16
N LEU A 170 -6.76 11.93 -4.06
CA LEU A 170 -6.91 11.10 -2.87
C LEU A 170 -5.56 11.09 -2.15
N ASP A 171 -5.44 11.91 -1.11
CA ASP A 171 -4.16 12.22 -0.47
C ASP A 171 -4.33 12.65 1.00
N GLY A 172 -3.32 13.26 1.62
CA GLY A 172 -3.42 13.89 2.92
C GLY A 172 -4.31 15.13 2.92
N VAL A 173 -4.71 15.55 4.12
CA VAL A 173 -5.51 16.76 4.30
C VAL A 173 -4.73 17.97 3.75
N PRO A 174 -5.25 18.72 2.76
CA PRO A 174 -4.56 19.90 2.25
C PRO A 174 -4.77 21.12 3.16
N VAL A 175 -3.88 22.11 3.06
CA VAL A 175 -4.11 23.46 3.61
C VAL A 175 -5.05 24.21 2.66
N ALA A 176 -6.35 23.89 2.74
CA ALA A 176 -7.38 24.43 1.85
C ALA A 176 -7.43 25.97 1.87
N GLY A 177 -7.19 26.59 3.02
CA GLY A 177 -7.15 28.06 3.15
C GLY A 177 -5.94 28.75 2.54
N HIS A 178 -4.96 28.03 2.00
CA HIS A 178 -3.74 28.62 1.46
C HIS A 178 -4.08 29.57 0.28
N PRO A 179 -3.53 30.81 0.21
CA PRO A 179 -3.91 31.79 -0.81
C PRO A 179 -3.80 31.29 -2.26
N LEU A 180 -2.82 30.44 -2.54
CA LEU A 180 -2.62 29.84 -3.87
C LEU A 180 -3.56 28.64 -4.16
N LEU A 181 -4.24 28.08 -3.16
CA LEU A 181 -5.03 26.85 -3.30
C LEU A 181 -6.53 27.08 -3.07
N ARG A 182 -6.93 28.01 -2.19
CA ARG A 182 -8.30 28.18 -1.68
C ARG A 182 -9.42 28.26 -2.72
N ARG A 183 -9.12 28.74 -3.93
CA ARG A 183 -10.09 28.85 -5.03
C ARG A 183 -10.08 27.65 -5.99
N HIS A 184 -9.05 26.82 -5.90
CA HIS A 184 -8.81 25.66 -6.75
C HIS A 184 -9.17 24.33 -6.07
N LEU A 185 -9.44 24.31 -4.77
CA LEU A 185 -9.74 23.06 -4.05
C LEU A 185 -11.21 23.02 -3.65
N ASN A 186 -11.86 21.91 -3.98
CA ASN A 186 -13.10 21.47 -3.35
C ASN A 186 -12.75 20.27 -2.45
N VAL A 187 -12.71 20.47 -1.13
CA VAL A 187 -12.29 19.44 -0.17
C VAL A 187 -13.50 18.74 0.41
N GLU A 188 -13.53 17.43 0.31
CA GLU A 188 -14.57 16.57 0.86
C GLU A 188 -13.98 15.59 1.87
N ASP A 189 -14.14 15.89 3.17
CA ASP A 189 -13.65 15.06 4.25
C ASP A 189 -14.68 14.00 4.67
N HIS A 190 -14.77 12.93 3.88
CA HIS A 190 -15.67 11.80 4.15
C HIS A 190 -15.37 11.03 5.45
N PHE A 191 -14.17 11.18 5.99
CA PHE A 191 -13.65 10.31 7.05
C PHE A 191 -13.33 11.07 8.34
N GLY A 192 -13.52 12.40 8.36
CA GLY A 192 -13.30 13.24 9.52
C GLY A 192 -11.83 13.40 9.87
N LEU A 193 -10.93 13.43 8.88
CA LEU A 193 -9.48 13.51 9.08
C LEU A 193 -8.98 14.95 9.23
N GLU A 194 -9.73 15.94 8.73
CA GLU A 194 -9.31 17.34 8.75
C GLU A 194 -9.18 17.93 10.18
N PRO A 195 -10.13 17.71 11.10
CA PRO A 195 -10.07 18.30 12.45
C PRO A 195 -8.82 17.91 13.25
N ASP A 196 -8.31 16.69 13.04
CA ASP A 196 -7.17 16.15 13.79
C ASP A 196 -5.82 16.40 13.11
N ALA A 197 -5.82 16.87 11.86
CA ALA A 197 -4.61 17.20 11.11
C ALA A 197 -4.23 18.67 11.30
N LEU A 198 -3.20 18.95 12.11
CA LEU A 198 -2.69 20.31 12.30
C LEU A 198 -2.13 20.86 10.98
N VAL A 199 -2.28 22.16 10.74
CA VAL A 199 -1.80 22.81 9.49
C VAL A 199 -0.34 22.50 9.19
N ALA A 200 0.53 22.45 10.20
CA ALA A 200 1.96 22.14 10.05
C ALA A 200 2.24 20.71 9.57
N GLN A 201 1.26 19.81 9.66
CA GLN A 201 1.36 18.40 9.30
C GLN A 201 0.70 18.09 7.95
N ARG A 202 0.08 19.08 7.31
CA ARG A 202 -0.66 18.97 6.04
C ARG A 202 0.29 19.17 4.85
N VAL A 203 1.38 18.40 4.79
CA VAL A 203 2.49 18.64 3.87
C VAL A 203 2.23 18.00 2.51
N HIS A 204 2.07 16.68 2.48
CA HIS A 204 1.94 15.88 1.26
C HIS A 204 0.70 16.29 0.45
N GLY A 205 -0.47 16.34 1.10
CA GLY A 205 -1.71 16.75 0.45
C GLY A 205 -1.65 18.15 -0.16
N SER A 206 -1.02 19.10 0.54
CA SER A 206 -0.82 20.46 0.03
C SER A 206 0.17 20.52 -1.12
N ALA A 207 1.26 19.76 -1.05
CA ALA A 207 2.27 19.68 -2.11
C ALA A 207 1.67 19.08 -3.39
N MET A 208 0.93 17.98 -3.29
CA MET A 208 0.26 17.36 -4.44
C MET A 208 -0.83 18.25 -5.03
N ALA A 209 -1.65 18.88 -4.19
CA ALA A 209 -2.61 19.87 -4.64
C ALA A 209 -1.93 21.03 -5.38
N SER A 210 -0.82 21.55 -4.84
CA SER A 210 -0.05 22.62 -5.49
C SER A 210 0.55 22.18 -6.82
N LEU A 211 1.12 20.98 -6.90
CA LEU A 211 1.72 20.47 -8.13
C LEU A 211 0.66 20.29 -9.23
N ILE A 212 -0.52 19.77 -8.88
CA ILE A 212 -1.61 19.59 -9.83
C ILE A 212 -2.16 20.94 -10.31
N VAL A 213 -2.30 21.92 -9.41
CA VAL A 213 -2.88 23.22 -9.74
C VAL A 213 -1.89 24.12 -10.46
N HIS A 214 -0.62 24.15 -10.03
CA HIS A 214 0.36 25.15 -10.47
C HIS A 214 1.51 24.58 -11.31
N GLY A 215 1.63 23.26 -11.43
CA GLY A 215 2.77 22.63 -12.07
C GLY A 215 4.09 22.89 -11.31
N ASP A 216 5.20 22.88 -12.05
CA ASP A 216 6.50 23.30 -11.52
C ASP A 216 6.49 24.81 -11.30
N ARG A 217 6.54 25.24 -10.03
CA ARG A 217 6.52 26.65 -9.65
C ARG A 217 7.76 27.43 -10.09
N ASN A 218 8.82 26.75 -10.51
CA ASN A 218 9.99 27.38 -11.12
C ASN A 218 9.77 27.75 -12.60
N ARG A 219 8.63 27.32 -13.18
CA ARG A 219 8.23 27.63 -14.54
C ARG A 219 7.00 28.56 -14.54
N PRO A 220 6.95 29.55 -15.44
CA PRO A 220 5.80 30.44 -15.56
C PRO A 220 4.67 29.76 -16.35
N GLU A 221 4.05 28.75 -15.74
CA GLU A 221 2.90 28.05 -16.31
C GLU A 221 1.60 28.62 -15.73
N PRO A 222 0.53 28.76 -16.55
CA PRO A 222 -0.76 29.20 -16.03
C PRO A 222 -1.34 28.11 -15.12
N PRO A 223 -1.92 28.47 -13.96
CA PRO A 223 -2.54 27.51 -13.09
C PRO A 223 -3.79 26.89 -13.74
N LEU A 224 -4.16 25.71 -13.26
CA LEU A 224 -5.31 24.96 -13.73
C LEU A 224 -6.59 25.84 -13.67
N PRO A 225 -7.33 26.01 -14.77
CA PRO A 225 -8.48 26.93 -14.83
C PRO A 225 -9.76 26.34 -14.21
N ARG A 226 -9.64 25.31 -13.37
CA ARG A 226 -10.74 24.60 -12.72
C ARG A 226 -10.33 24.12 -11.33
N GLN A 227 -11.31 23.80 -10.52
CA GLN A 227 -11.11 23.15 -9.24
C GLN A 227 -10.69 21.69 -9.42
N ILE A 228 -10.03 21.17 -8.39
CA ILE A 228 -9.79 19.74 -8.18
C ILE A 228 -10.60 19.29 -6.97
N HIS A 229 -11.07 18.06 -7.01
CA HIS A 229 -11.86 17.46 -5.93
C HIS A 229 -10.94 16.67 -5.01
N CYS A 230 -10.71 17.17 -3.79
CA CYS A 230 -9.78 16.57 -2.85
C CYS A 230 -10.54 15.73 -1.82
N ILE A 231 -10.19 14.45 -1.70
CA ILE A 231 -10.73 13.55 -0.69
C ILE A 231 -9.57 13.13 0.21
N PRO A 232 -9.48 13.65 1.45
CA PRO A 232 -8.46 13.22 2.38
C PRO A 232 -8.60 11.72 2.72
N VAL A 233 -7.52 10.97 2.56
CA VAL A 233 -7.39 9.55 2.95
C VAL A 233 -6.20 9.33 3.88
N MET A 234 -5.45 10.39 4.18
CA MET A 234 -4.43 10.42 5.23
C MET A 234 -4.70 11.61 6.16
N GLY A 235 -4.54 11.41 7.47
CA GLY A 235 -4.80 12.40 8.51
C GLY A 235 -3.53 13.07 9.02
N SER A 236 -3.42 13.19 10.35
CA SER A 236 -2.26 13.76 11.02
C SER A 236 -0.94 13.15 10.52
N ASN A 237 0.05 14.03 10.27
CA ASN A 237 1.37 13.69 9.73
C ASN A 237 1.33 12.95 8.38
N ASP A 238 0.30 13.21 7.57
CA ASP A 238 0.05 12.54 6.28
C ASP A 238 0.10 11.01 6.41
N ARG A 239 -0.44 10.46 7.51
CA ARG A 239 -0.52 8.99 7.73
C ARG A 239 -1.91 8.45 7.45
N PHE A 240 -1.96 7.21 6.97
CA PHE A 240 -3.23 6.48 6.91
C PHE A 240 -3.86 6.38 8.31
N PRO A 241 -5.20 6.54 8.41
CA PRO A 241 -5.89 6.43 9.69
C PRO A 241 -5.68 5.02 10.30
N PRO A 242 -5.23 4.92 11.57
CA PRO A 242 -4.81 3.65 12.16
C PRO A 242 -6.00 2.72 12.47
N ASP A 243 -7.23 3.21 12.35
CA ASP A 243 -8.47 2.51 12.66
C ASP A 243 -9.21 2.02 11.41
N ARG A 244 -8.58 2.04 10.23
CA ARG A 244 -9.24 1.67 8.96
C ARG A 244 -8.34 0.82 8.07
N LEU A 245 -9.00 -0.02 7.27
CA LEU A 245 -8.36 -0.75 6.18
C LEU A 245 -8.25 0.17 4.96
N ILE A 246 -7.04 0.36 4.42
CA ILE A 246 -6.80 1.27 3.28
C ILE A 246 -7.64 0.88 2.06
N VAL A 247 -7.74 -0.42 1.79
CA VAL A 247 -8.52 -0.91 0.64
C VAL A 247 -9.97 -0.45 0.74
N ASP A 248 -10.57 -0.51 1.93
CA ASP A 248 -11.93 0.00 2.13
C ASP A 248 -11.98 1.53 2.10
N LEU A 249 -11.01 2.20 2.71
CA LEU A 249 -10.91 3.67 2.69
C LEU A 249 -10.94 4.23 1.26
N ILE A 250 -10.13 3.66 0.37
CA ILE A 250 -10.07 4.06 -1.05
C ILE A 250 -11.34 3.65 -1.79
N TYR A 251 -11.91 2.48 -1.49
CA TYR A 251 -13.16 2.04 -2.08
C TYR A 251 -14.30 2.99 -1.77
N GLN A 252 -14.48 3.35 -0.50
CA GLN A 252 -15.50 4.29 -0.05
C GLN A 252 -15.29 5.69 -0.63
N ALA A 253 -14.04 6.17 -0.70
CA ALA A 253 -13.73 7.46 -1.31
C ALA A 253 -14.20 7.52 -2.77
N VAL A 254 -13.86 6.52 -3.58
CA VAL A 254 -14.25 6.50 -5.00
C VAL A 254 -15.75 6.24 -5.17
N LEU A 255 -16.36 5.38 -4.34
CA LEU A 255 -17.79 5.12 -4.40
C LEU A 255 -18.63 6.35 -4.08
N LYS A 256 -18.27 7.15 -3.06
CA LYS A 256 -19.00 8.38 -2.75
C LYS A 256 -18.80 9.45 -3.82
N MET A 257 -17.60 9.50 -4.40
CA MET A 257 -17.25 10.44 -5.46
C MET A 257 -17.98 10.18 -6.80
N ARG A 258 -18.02 8.92 -7.25
CA ARG A 258 -18.49 8.54 -8.60
C ARG A 258 -19.65 7.55 -8.63
N GLY A 259 -19.91 6.87 -7.53
CA GLY A 259 -20.98 5.88 -7.39
C GLY A 259 -22.20 6.41 -6.63
N GLY A 260 -23.16 5.50 -6.41
CA GLY A 260 -24.40 5.80 -5.71
C GLY A 260 -25.40 6.61 -6.54
N GLU A 261 -26.52 6.98 -5.90
CA GLU A 261 -27.58 7.78 -6.52
C GLU A 261 -27.21 9.27 -6.63
N GLN A 262 -26.36 9.75 -5.72
CA GLN A 262 -25.92 11.15 -5.63
C GLN A 262 -24.40 11.23 -5.46
N PRO A 263 -23.63 10.99 -6.54
CA PRO A 263 -22.17 11.13 -6.51
C PRO A 263 -21.77 12.57 -6.18
N SER A 264 -20.76 12.75 -5.31
CA SER A 264 -20.28 14.08 -4.93
C SER A 264 -19.49 14.78 -6.04
N ALA A 265 -18.85 14.03 -6.94
CA ALA A 265 -18.11 14.56 -8.08
C ALA A 265 -18.32 13.71 -9.35
N PRO A 266 -19.52 13.74 -9.97
CA PRO A 266 -19.88 12.87 -11.09
C PRO A 266 -19.02 13.08 -12.34
N TRP A 267 -18.37 14.23 -12.49
CA TRP A 267 -17.59 14.59 -13.68
C TRP A 267 -16.11 14.23 -13.58
N VAL A 268 -15.67 13.66 -12.44
CA VAL A 268 -14.31 13.20 -12.27
C VAL A 268 -14.02 12.02 -13.18
N ILE A 269 -12.96 12.15 -13.98
CA ILE A 269 -12.45 11.13 -14.89
C ILE A 269 -10.98 10.79 -14.64
N ILE A 270 -10.26 11.63 -13.87
CA ILE A 270 -8.86 11.42 -13.49
C ILE A 270 -8.77 11.36 -11.97
N VAL A 271 -8.03 10.41 -11.43
CA VAL A 271 -7.80 10.29 -9.98
C VAL A 271 -6.31 10.18 -9.71
N ASN A 272 -5.74 11.15 -9.01
CA ASN A 272 -4.36 11.10 -8.55
C ASN A 272 -4.28 10.39 -7.19
N ILE A 273 -3.43 9.36 -7.13
CA ILE A 273 -3.06 8.63 -5.91
C ILE A 273 -1.53 8.58 -5.85
N SER A 274 -0.93 9.62 -5.28
CA SER A 274 0.52 9.68 -5.06
C SER A 274 0.93 8.95 -3.78
N LEU A 275 0.32 7.79 -3.53
CA LEU A 275 0.43 7.04 -2.29
C LEU A 275 0.92 5.61 -2.57
N GLY A 276 1.63 5.03 -1.61
CA GLY A 276 2.06 3.64 -1.67
C GLY A 276 2.08 3.02 -0.28
N ASN A 277 2.04 1.67 -0.22
CA ASN A 277 2.25 0.93 1.01
C ASN A 277 3.69 0.40 1.06
N VAL A 278 4.54 1.01 1.88
CA VAL A 278 5.96 0.61 2.00
C VAL A 278 6.14 -0.81 2.50
N ARG A 279 5.15 -1.34 3.25
CA ARG A 279 5.15 -2.71 3.78
C ARG A 279 4.65 -3.74 2.77
N ARG A 280 4.26 -3.31 1.57
CA ARG A 280 3.76 -4.20 0.52
C ARG A 280 4.24 -3.80 -0.87
N PRO A 281 5.57 -3.85 -1.12
CA PRO A 281 6.10 -3.71 -2.47
C PRO A 281 5.57 -4.83 -3.37
N PHE A 282 5.48 -4.54 -4.67
CA PHE A 282 5.07 -5.54 -5.65
C PHE A 282 6.17 -6.59 -5.84
N HIS A 283 5.84 -7.86 -5.63
CA HIS A 283 6.74 -9.01 -5.77
C HIS A 283 6.05 -10.15 -6.53
N GLY A 284 5.42 -9.84 -7.66
CA GLY A 284 4.76 -10.82 -8.53
C GLY A 284 3.33 -11.20 -8.12
N GLN A 285 2.83 -10.70 -6.98
CA GLN A 285 1.44 -10.87 -6.57
C GLN A 285 0.70 -9.52 -6.54
N LEU A 286 -0.45 -9.47 -7.18
CA LEU A 286 -1.31 -8.28 -7.16
C LEU A 286 -1.97 -8.11 -5.78
N SER A 287 -1.87 -6.91 -5.22
CA SER A 287 -2.55 -6.57 -3.97
C SER A 287 -4.06 -6.38 -4.17
N PRO A 288 -4.90 -6.60 -3.15
CA PRO A 288 -6.27 -6.10 -3.09
C PRO A 288 -6.41 -4.64 -3.49
N TRP A 289 -5.45 -3.77 -3.14
CA TRP A 289 -5.50 -2.37 -3.54
C TRP A 289 -5.29 -2.21 -5.05
N ALA A 290 -4.35 -2.95 -5.67
CA ALA A 290 -4.20 -2.96 -7.12
C ALA A 290 -5.46 -3.49 -7.84
N ARG A 291 -6.03 -4.61 -7.35
CA ARG A 291 -7.29 -5.16 -7.87
C ARG A 291 -8.45 -4.16 -7.74
N LEU A 292 -8.50 -3.42 -6.63
CA LEU A 292 -9.47 -2.37 -6.38
C LEU A 292 -9.38 -1.26 -7.43
N LEU A 293 -8.18 -0.72 -7.65
CA LEU A 293 -7.99 0.37 -8.61
C LEU A 293 -8.38 -0.06 -10.03
N ASP A 294 -7.97 -1.27 -10.46
CA ASP A 294 -8.34 -1.82 -11.77
C ASP A 294 -9.86 -1.97 -11.91
N ARG A 295 -10.52 -2.54 -10.90
CA ARG A 295 -11.98 -2.72 -10.90
C ARG A 295 -12.72 -1.38 -10.92
N LEU A 296 -12.27 -0.39 -10.16
CA LEU A 296 -12.87 0.95 -10.12
C LEU A 296 -12.62 1.72 -11.42
N ALA A 297 -11.45 1.56 -12.03
CA ALA A 297 -11.11 2.15 -13.33
C ALA A 297 -12.08 1.66 -14.39
N TYR A 298 -12.26 0.34 -14.48
CA TYR A 298 -13.20 -0.28 -15.40
C TYR A 298 -14.65 0.13 -15.10
N ARG A 299 -15.08 0.06 -13.83
CA ARG A 299 -16.46 0.31 -13.43
C ARG A 299 -16.91 1.76 -13.68
N PHE A 300 -16.03 2.74 -13.43
CA PHE A 300 -16.38 4.16 -13.47
C PHE A 300 -15.74 4.93 -14.64
N GLY A 301 -14.92 4.27 -15.46
CA GLY A 301 -14.19 4.92 -16.55
C GLY A 301 -13.14 5.91 -16.05
N LEU A 302 -12.44 5.57 -14.97
CA LEU A 302 -11.46 6.44 -14.31
C LEU A 302 -10.04 6.16 -14.80
N LEU A 303 -9.28 7.21 -15.08
CA LEU A 303 -7.83 7.16 -15.23
C LEU A 303 -7.16 7.39 -13.87
N PHE A 304 -6.63 6.32 -13.26
CA PHE A 304 -5.80 6.46 -12.07
C PHE A 304 -4.36 6.81 -12.45
N LEU A 305 -3.84 7.89 -11.84
CA LEU A 305 -2.44 8.25 -11.86
C LEU A 305 -1.83 7.83 -10.53
N VAL A 306 -0.97 6.82 -10.55
CA VAL A 306 -0.38 6.22 -9.35
C VAL A 306 1.12 6.43 -9.38
N SER A 307 1.71 6.88 -8.26
CA SER A 307 3.16 6.97 -8.12
C SER A 307 3.81 5.59 -8.22
N ALA A 308 4.96 5.48 -8.89
CA ALA A 308 5.70 4.22 -9.03
C ALA A 308 6.22 3.66 -7.69
N GLY A 309 6.32 4.52 -6.67
CA GLY A 309 6.90 4.19 -5.36
C GLY A 309 8.35 4.64 -5.26
N ASN A 310 8.79 4.91 -4.03
CA ASN A 310 10.15 5.32 -3.72
C ASN A 310 10.88 4.15 -3.07
N VAL A 311 11.88 3.59 -3.76
CA VAL A 311 12.75 2.55 -3.19
C VAL A 311 13.98 3.23 -2.59
N THR A 312 14.06 3.23 -1.26
CA THR A 312 15.19 3.81 -0.51
C THR A 312 16.26 2.79 -0.16
N GLY A 313 16.04 1.51 -0.49
CA GLY A 313 16.99 0.44 -0.27
C GLY A 313 18.23 0.61 -1.15
N ASN A 314 19.40 0.37 -0.56
CA ASN A 314 20.65 0.36 -1.29
C ASN A 314 20.80 -0.97 -2.04
N PHE A 315 21.37 -0.94 -3.23
CA PHE A 315 21.76 -2.14 -3.96
C PHE A 315 23.19 -2.00 -4.49
N PRO A 316 23.97 -3.10 -4.54
CA PRO A 316 25.32 -3.05 -5.07
C PRO A 316 25.30 -2.88 -6.59
N ILE A 317 26.17 -2.01 -7.12
CA ILE A 317 26.44 -1.93 -8.56
C ILE A 317 27.73 -2.67 -8.83
N SER A 318 27.63 -3.99 -8.99
CA SER A 318 28.79 -4.91 -9.06
C SER A 318 29.80 -4.60 -10.18
N ALA A 319 29.39 -3.82 -11.19
CA ALA A 319 30.29 -3.32 -12.23
C ALA A 319 31.39 -2.37 -11.70
N PHE A 320 31.23 -1.81 -10.50
CA PHE A 320 32.17 -0.86 -9.91
C PHE A 320 32.50 -1.22 -8.46
N HIS A 321 33.79 -1.37 -8.15
CA HIS A 321 34.25 -1.68 -6.80
C HIS A 321 34.30 -0.46 -5.87
N THR A 322 34.35 0.76 -6.43
CA THR A 322 34.42 2.02 -5.68
C THR A 322 33.53 3.08 -6.30
N ARG A 323 33.10 4.04 -5.48
CA ARG A 323 32.34 5.21 -5.94
C ARG A 323 33.12 6.04 -6.96
N THR A 324 34.43 6.21 -6.78
CA THR A 324 35.29 6.93 -7.72
C THR A 324 35.30 6.24 -9.09
N ALA A 325 35.43 4.92 -9.14
CA ALA A 325 35.38 4.18 -10.41
C ALA A 325 34.02 4.33 -11.13
N PHE A 326 32.92 4.44 -10.37
CA PHE A 326 31.61 4.76 -10.92
C PHE A 326 31.56 6.18 -11.48
N GLU A 327 32.01 7.19 -10.72
CA GLU A 327 31.96 8.60 -11.11
C GLU A 327 32.87 8.90 -12.32
N ASP A 328 34.03 8.25 -12.42
CA ASP A 328 34.98 8.38 -13.53
C ASP A 328 34.51 7.67 -14.81
N ALA A 329 33.55 6.76 -14.71
CA ALA A 329 33.06 6.01 -15.86
C ALA A 329 32.23 6.87 -16.83
N THR A 330 32.32 6.55 -18.11
CA THR A 330 31.52 7.22 -19.14
C THR A 330 30.03 7.03 -18.87
N PRO A 331 29.16 7.96 -19.32
CA PRO A 331 27.72 7.84 -19.12
C PRO A 331 27.14 6.50 -19.61
N ALA A 332 27.66 5.96 -20.72
CA ALA A 332 27.22 4.68 -21.26
C ALA A 332 27.57 3.50 -20.34
N VAL A 333 28.82 3.44 -19.84
CA VAL A 333 29.28 2.37 -18.95
C VAL A 333 28.57 2.43 -17.59
N ARG A 334 28.32 3.64 -17.07
CA ARG A 334 27.48 3.82 -15.86
C ARG A 334 26.06 3.31 -16.09
N ALA A 335 25.43 3.69 -17.20
CA ALA A 335 24.07 3.27 -17.51
C ALA A 335 23.97 1.74 -17.61
N GLU A 336 24.88 1.10 -18.34
CA GLU A 336 24.93 -0.36 -18.48
C GLU A 336 25.14 -1.05 -17.13
N GLY A 337 26.12 -0.60 -16.34
CA GLY A 337 26.39 -1.15 -15.02
C GLY A 337 25.20 -1.04 -14.05
N VAL A 338 24.50 0.10 -14.07
CA VAL A 338 23.29 0.32 -13.25
C VAL A 338 22.14 -0.57 -13.71
N VAL A 339 21.87 -0.64 -15.02
CA VAL A 339 20.78 -1.48 -15.56
C VAL A 339 21.03 -2.96 -15.25
N ASN A 340 22.27 -3.44 -15.41
CA ASN A 340 22.63 -4.82 -15.07
C ASN A 340 22.49 -5.08 -13.56
N ALA A 341 22.89 -4.13 -12.72
CA ALA A 341 22.69 -4.23 -11.27
C ALA A 341 21.20 -4.30 -10.90
N LEU A 342 20.37 -3.44 -11.50
CA LEU A 342 18.91 -3.47 -11.30
C LEU A 342 18.29 -4.79 -11.77
N ALA A 343 18.71 -5.32 -12.92
CA ALA A 343 18.23 -6.61 -13.42
C ALA A 343 18.60 -7.75 -12.47
N ALA A 344 19.78 -7.70 -11.84
CA ALA A 344 20.22 -8.70 -10.86
C ALA A 344 19.46 -8.63 -9.53
N VAL A 345 18.83 -7.50 -9.19
CA VAL A 345 17.97 -7.38 -8.00
C VAL A 345 16.62 -8.10 -8.18
N VAL A 346 16.17 -8.27 -9.43
CA VAL A 346 14.86 -8.84 -9.78
C VAL A 346 14.91 -10.39 -9.89
N ALA A 347 16.10 -10.97 -10.03
CA ALA A 347 16.32 -12.41 -10.25
C ALA A 347 16.51 -13.19 -8.93
#